data_AF-A0A0W7WDM2-F1
#
_entry.id   AF-A0A0W7WDM2-F1
#
_cell.length_a   1.000
_cell.length_b   1.000
_cell.length_c   1.000
_cell.angle_alpha   90.00
_cell.angle_beta   90.00
_cell.angle_gamma   90.00
#
_symmetry.space_group_name_H-M   'P 1'
#
loop_
_entity.id
_entity.type
_entity.pdbx_description
1 polymer ?
#
loop_
_entity_poly.entity_id
_entity_poly.type
_entity_poly.pdbx_seq_one_letter_code
_entity_poly.pdbx_strand_id
1 'polypeptide(L)'
;MTDKPAFSIDVGDLKRRDKADTPATVERLDRAADTLGFVERSPRKRRGRPPSPRTGQVHAKVLPPVARQISAEAKRRGVQQGVLIEEAWALYCAANGIDPEA
;
A
#
# COMPACT_ATOMS: atom_id res chain seq x y z
N MET A 1 44.03 22.64 58.01
CA MET A 1 44.24 22.69 56.55
C MET A 1 43.44 21.54 55.97
N THR A 2 42.42 21.81 55.18
CA THR A 2 41.52 20.77 54.66
C THR A 2 42.08 20.29 53.34
N ASP A 3 42.66 19.08 53.35
CA ASP A 3 43.12 18.36 52.16
C ASP A 3 41.93 18.09 51.23
N LYS A 4 41.73 18.96 50.25
CA LYS A 4 40.86 18.66 49.10
C LYS A 4 41.74 18.02 48.02
N PRO A 5 41.39 16.82 47.52
CA PRO A 5 42.15 16.17 46.46
C PRO A 5 42.12 17.03 45.18
N ALA A 6 43.27 17.12 44.50
CA ALA A 6 43.49 17.99 43.34
C ALA A 6 42.64 17.62 42.10
N PHE A 7 42.02 16.44 42.08
CA PHE A 7 41.07 16.04 41.05
C PHE A 7 40.05 15.06 41.62
N SER A 8 38.76 15.33 41.39
CA SER A 8 37.65 14.46 41.76
C SER A 8 36.73 14.32 40.57
N ILE A 9 36.53 13.10 40.08
CA ILE A 9 35.59 12.81 39.00
C ILE A 9 34.33 12.20 39.62
N ASP A 10 33.18 12.79 39.34
CA ASP A 10 31.90 12.18 39.67
C ASP A 10 31.55 11.13 38.60
N VAL A 11 31.69 9.86 38.98
CA VAL A 11 31.38 8.71 38.11
C VAL A 11 29.90 8.29 38.19
N GLY A 12 29.10 8.92 39.05
CA GLY A 12 27.68 8.61 39.23
C GLY A 12 26.85 8.90 38.00
N ASP A 13 27.20 9.96 37.28
CA ASP A 13 26.50 10.41 36.07
C ASP A 13 26.89 9.64 34.80
N LEU A 14 27.93 8.82 34.86
CA LEU A 14 28.37 7.97 33.75
C LEU A 14 27.55 6.67 33.64
N LYS A 15 26.56 6.46 34.52
CA LYS A 15 25.67 5.31 34.46
C LYS A 15 24.73 5.42 33.25
N ARG A 16 24.50 4.30 32.58
CA ARG A 16 23.54 4.19 31.48
C ARG A 16 22.16 4.67 31.95
N ARG A 17 21.60 5.66 31.26
CA ARG A 17 20.20 6.07 31.38
C ARG A 17 19.47 5.69 30.11
N ASP A 18 18.23 5.24 30.26
CA ASP A 18 17.37 5.02 29.10
C ASP A 18 16.93 6.36 28.52
N LYS A 19 16.92 6.43 27.19
CA LYS A 19 16.50 7.64 26.48
C LYS A 19 14.98 7.75 26.61
N ALA A 20 14.49 8.89 27.09
CA ALA A 20 13.06 9.16 27.10
C ALA A 20 12.54 9.23 25.65
N ASP A 21 11.57 8.37 25.32
CA ASP A 21 11.01 8.16 23.98
C ASP A 21 9.54 8.58 23.87
N THR A 22 9.04 9.29 24.89
CA THR A 22 7.69 9.85 24.86
C THR A 22 7.50 10.80 23.67
N PRO A 23 6.34 10.79 22.99
CA PRO A 23 6.08 11.62 21.80
C PRO A 23 6.35 13.11 22.03
N ALA A 24 5.97 13.64 23.19
CA ALA A 24 6.20 15.04 23.56
C ALA A 24 7.69 15.39 23.73
N THR A 25 8.51 14.45 24.22
CA THR A 25 9.97 14.66 24.37
C THR A 25 10.66 14.62 23.02
N VAL A 26 10.25 13.72 22.13
CA VAL A 26 10.75 13.62 20.75
C VAL A 26 10.43 14.89 19.98
N GLU A 27 9.18 15.36 20.03
CA GLU A 27 8.77 16.60 19.36
C GLU A 27 9.54 17.83 19.87
N ARG A 28 9.79 17.92 21.19
CA ARG A 28 10.59 19.01 21.76
C ARG A 28 12.04 18.98 21.26
N LEU A 29 12.62 17.79 21.16
CA LEU A 29 13.98 17.60 20.66
C LEU A 29 14.08 17.95 19.17
N ASP A 30 13.12 17.50 18.36
CA ASP A 30 13.08 17.79 16.92
C ASP A 30 12.99 19.30 16.65
N ARG A 31 12.11 20.03 17.37
CA ARG A 31 12.02 21.49 17.27
C ARG A 31 13.32 22.21 17.65
N ALA A 32 14.00 21.74 18.69
CA ALA A 32 15.29 22.28 19.10
C ALA A 32 16.38 22.00 18.06
N ALA A 33 16.38 20.79 17.48
CA ALA A 33 17.27 20.40 16.39
C ALA A 33 17.06 21.28 15.14
N ASP A 34 15.81 21.49 14.73
CA ASP A 34 15.46 22.34 13.58
C ASP A 34 15.93 23.79 13.78
N THR A 35 15.76 24.34 14.98
CA THR A 35 16.23 25.69 15.34
C THR A 35 17.75 25.82 15.24
N LEU A 36 18.47 24.74 15.54
CA LEU A 36 19.93 24.64 15.43
C LEU A 36 20.40 24.21 14.03
N GLY A 37 19.48 24.06 13.06
CA GLY A 37 19.79 23.67 11.69
C GLY A 37 20.03 22.18 11.47
N PHE A 38 19.75 21.33 12.46
CA PHE A 38 19.77 19.87 12.30
C PHE A 38 18.50 19.39 11.60
N VAL A 39 18.51 19.49 10.26
CA VAL A 39 17.39 19.03 9.43
C VAL A 39 17.50 17.52 9.17
N GLU A 40 16.38 16.80 9.28
CA GLU A 40 16.28 15.39 8.91
C GLU A 40 16.55 15.20 7.39
N ARG A 41 17.69 14.59 7.04
CA ARG A 41 18.07 14.28 5.65
C ARG A 41 17.69 12.87 5.20
N SER A 42 16.97 12.13 6.04
CA SER A 42 16.52 10.78 5.69
C SER A 42 15.57 10.87 4.49
N PRO A 43 15.66 9.95 3.51
CA PRO A 43 14.72 9.94 2.40
C PRO A 43 13.33 9.62 2.94
N ARG A 44 12.49 10.65 3.09
CA ARG A 44 11.07 10.48 3.39
C ARG A 44 10.45 9.62 2.29
N LYS A 45 9.90 8.45 2.65
CA LYS A 45 9.18 7.58 1.71
C LYS A 45 8.14 8.43 1.00
N ARG A 46 8.36 8.72 -0.29
CA ARG A 46 7.32 9.26 -1.15
C ARG A 46 6.15 8.28 -1.07
N ARG A 47 4.98 8.76 -0.63
CA ARG A 47 3.76 7.96 -0.68
C ARG A 47 3.64 7.42 -2.11
N GLY A 48 3.62 6.10 -2.24
CA GLY A 48 3.49 5.45 -3.53
C GLY A 48 2.19 5.86 -4.22
N ARG A 49 2.04 5.47 -5.49
CA ARG A 49 0.78 5.66 -6.21
C ARG A 49 -0.38 5.10 -5.37
N PRO A 50 -1.46 5.86 -5.15
CA PRO A 50 -2.64 5.31 -4.49
C PRO A 50 -3.10 4.03 -5.21
N PRO A 51 -3.58 3.02 -4.46
CA PRO A 51 -4.09 1.80 -5.06
C PRO A 51 -5.17 2.15 -6.08
N SER A 52 -5.14 1.50 -7.25
CA SER A 52 -6.18 1.68 -8.25
C SER A 52 -7.54 1.33 -7.64
N PRO A 53 -8.63 2.06 -7.98
CA PRO A 53 -9.96 1.68 -7.51
C PRO A 53 -10.22 0.22 -7.86
N ARG A 54 -10.77 -0.56 -6.92
CA ARG A 54 -11.14 -1.95 -7.14
C ARG A 54 -12.43 -1.99 -7.98
N THR A 55 -12.32 -1.62 -9.26
CA THR A 55 -13.41 -1.53 -10.25
C THR A 55 -13.99 -2.89 -10.64
N GLY A 56 -13.64 -3.98 -9.96
CA GLY A 56 -14.05 -5.33 -10.35
C GLY A 56 -13.45 -5.79 -11.68
N GLN A 57 -12.44 -5.08 -12.23
CA GLN A 57 -11.73 -5.50 -13.42
C GLN A 57 -10.99 -6.80 -13.15
N VAL A 58 -11.63 -7.91 -13.53
CA VAL A 58 -11.03 -9.24 -13.49
C VAL A 58 -10.32 -9.48 -14.80
N HIS A 59 -9.00 -9.74 -14.75
CA HIS A 59 -8.28 -10.21 -15.93
C HIS A 59 -8.95 -11.50 -16.42
N ALA A 60 -8.97 -11.78 -17.72
CA ALA A 60 -9.53 -13.03 -18.28
C ALA A 60 -8.90 -14.31 -17.67
N LYS A 61 -7.76 -14.18 -16.98
CA LYS A 61 -7.09 -15.23 -16.21
C LYS A 61 -7.82 -15.61 -14.91
N VAL A 62 -8.77 -14.81 -14.44
CA VAL A 62 -9.37 -14.95 -13.11
C VAL A 62 -10.58 -15.90 -13.09
N LEU A 63 -11.13 -16.30 -14.24
CA LEU A 63 -12.14 -17.36 -14.33
C LEU A 63 -11.73 -18.50 -15.29
N PRO A 64 -10.66 -19.26 -15.01
CA PRO A 64 -10.23 -20.36 -15.86
C PRO A 64 -11.30 -21.43 -16.17
N PRO A 65 -12.22 -21.79 -15.24
CA PRO A 65 -13.30 -22.72 -15.55
C PRO A 65 -14.23 -22.22 -16.65
N VAL A 66 -14.63 -20.95 -16.59
CA VAL A 66 -15.57 -20.32 -17.54
C VAL A 66 -14.94 -20.27 -18.93
N ALA A 67 -13.68 -19.83 -19.02
CA ALA A 67 -12.96 -19.79 -20.30
C ALA A 67 -12.85 -21.18 -20.97
N ARG A 68 -12.59 -22.23 -20.18
CA ARG A 68 -12.55 -23.62 -20.69
C ARG A 68 -13.92 -24.09 -21.17
N GLN A 69 -14.99 -23.75 -20.47
CA GLN A 69 -16.36 -24.10 -20.86
C GLN A 69 -16.75 -23.40 -22.16
N ILE A 70 -16.50 -22.09 -22.28
CA ILE A 70 -16.75 -21.33 -23.52
C ILE A 70 -15.94 -21.92 -24.69
N SER A 71 -14.66 -22.25 -24.45
CA SER A 71 -13.80 -22.85 -25.49
C SER A 71 -14.32 -24.22 -25.95
N ALA A 72 -14.77 -25.06 -25.02
CA ALA A 72 -15.33 -26.37 -25.34
C ALA A 72 -16.62 -26.25 -26.15
N GLU A 73 -17.50 -25.32 -25.78
CA GLU A 73 -18.76 -25.06 -26.48
C GLU A 73 -18.54 -24.48 -27.88
N ALA A 74 -17.61 -23.53 -28.01
CA ALA A 74 -17.21 -22.97 -29.29
C ALA A 74 -16.72 -24.07 -30.24
N LYS A 75 -15.86 -24.96 -29.72
CA LYS A 75 -15.37 -26.13 -30.47
C LYS A 75 -16.49 -27.09 -30.86
N ARG A 76 -17.44 -27.37 -29.95
CA ARG A 76 -18.60 -28.24 -30.21
C ARG A 76 -19.48 -27.68 -31.33
N ARG A 77 -19.67 -26.36 -31.38
CA ARG A 77 -20.47 -25.67 -32.40
C ARG A 77 -19.70 -25.36 -33.69
N GLY A 78 -18.37 -25.50 -33.68
CA GLY A 78 -17.53 -25.11 -34.83
C GLY A 78 -17.45 -23.60 -35.04
N VAL A 79 -17.62 -22.80 -33.98
CA VAL A 79 -17.61 -21.33 -34.02
C VAL A 79 -16.47 -20.76 -33.18
N GLN A 80 -16.19 -19.46 -33.34
CA GLN A 80 -15.25 -18.74 -32.49
C GLN A 80 -15.90 -18.36 -31.14
N GLN A 81 -15.09 -18.25 -30.07
CA GLN A 81 -15.58 -17.87 -28.73
C GLN A 81 -16.35 -16.54 -28.72
N GLY A 82 -16.02 -15.60 -29.62
CA GLY A 82 -16.69 -14.31 -29.75
C GLY A 82 -18.19 -14.44 -30.03
N VAL A 83 -18.61 -15.44 -30.83
CA VAL A 83 -20.02 -15.66 -31.17
C VAL A 83 -20.84 -15.98 -29.92
N LEU A 84 -20.29 -16.83 -29.02
CA LEU A 84 -20.95 -17.15 -27.75
C LEU A 84 -21.05 -15.93 -26.82
N ILE A 85 -20.08 -15.02 -26.89
CA ILE A 85 -20.09 -13.78 -26.09
C ILE A 85 -21.15 -12.82 -26.63
N GLU A 86 -21.29 -12.69 -27.95
CA GLU A 86 -22.34 -11.88 -28.58
C GLU A 86 -23.74 -12.44 -28.28
N GLU A 87 -23.94 -13.76 -28.40
CA GLU A 87 -25.19 -14.42 -28.01
C GLU A 87 -25.53 -14.19 -26.53
N ALA A 88 -24.54 -14.34 -25.65
CA ALA A 88 -24.71 -14.10 -24.22
C ALA A 88 -25.03 -12.63 -23.91
N TRP A 89 -24.41 -11.69 -24.63
CA TRP A 89 -24.68 -10.27 -24.49
C TRP A 89 -26.10 -9.93 -24.94
N ALA A 90 -26.55 -10.45 -26.09
CA ALA A 90 -27.92 -10.27 -26.55
C ALA A 90 -28.95 -10.81 -25.54
N LEU A 91 -28.71 -11.99 -24.97
CA LEU A 91 -29.56 -12.56 -23.91
C LEU A 91 -29.57 -11.69 -22.64
N TYR A 92 -28.42 -11.17 -22.25
CA TYR A 92 -28.31 -10.26 -21.11
C TYR A 92 -29.07 -8.95 -21.35
N CYS A 93 -28.93 -8.35 -22.53
CA CYS A 93 -29.65 -7.14 -22.91
C CYS A 93 -31.17 -7.36 -22.88
N ALA A 94 -31.66 -8.44 -23.49
CA ALA A 94 -33.07 -8.80 -23.47
C ALA A 94 -33.61 -9.00 -22.04
N ALA A 95 -32.84 -9.63 -21.15
CA ALA A 95 -33.24 -9.84 -19.76
C ALA A 95 -33.28 -8.55 -18.93
N ASN A 96 -32.51 -7.53 -19.31
CA ASN A 96 -32.39 -6.28 -18.56
C ASN A 96 -33.05 -5.08 -19.26
N GLY A 97 -33.73 -5.28 -20.39
CA GLY A 97 -34.34 -4.21 -21.16
C GLY A 97 -33.33 -3.20 -21.73
N ILE A 98 -32.11 -3.66 -22.01
CA ILE A 98 -31.07 -2.85 -22.64
C ILE A 98 -31.23 -2.97 -24.15
N ASP A 99 -31.28 -1.84 -24.84
CA ASP A 99 -31.24 -1.80 -26.30
C ASP A 99 -29.77 -1.95 -26.76
N PRO A 100 -29.40 -3.03 -27.48
CA PRO A 100 -28.03 -3.22 -27.95
C PRO A 100 -27.62 -2.25 -29.06
N GLU A 101 -28.56 -1.54 -29.69
CA GLU A 101 -28.32 -0.62 -30.81
C GLU A 101 -28.41 0.86 -30.42
N ALA A 102 -28.63 1.16 -29.13
CA ALA A 102 -28.71 2.53 -28.58
C ALA A 102 -27.33 3.11 -28.23
#